data_AF-A0A7V9GKA8-F1
#
_entry.id   AF-A0A7V9GKA8-F1
#
_cell.length_a   1.000
_cell.length_b   1.000
_cell.length_c   1.000
_cell.angle_alpha   90.00
_cell.angle_beta   90.00
_cell.angle_gamma   90.00
#
_symmetry.space_group_name_H-M   'P 1'
#
loop_
_entity.id
_entity.type
_entity.pdbx_description
1 polymer ?
#
loop_
_entity_poly.entity_id
_entity_poly.type
_entity_poly.pdbx_seq_one_letter_code
_entity_poly.pdbx_strand_id
1 'polypeptide(L)'
;MSDLLKNIIRFLIFILVQVFVLDNIPPLHQFIVPIIYFLFILWLPFSISRFWLMIIGFLTGLSLDYFTMTPGLHAAACVLIAYARPFVINILTPKDTSEFNYREPSPKSMGWTPYLVYTLILTFLHNIYLVFLEWLQFGSFLDFLIKVIATTGISMMLIILTEILFPRRLRYRTNTPG
;
A
#
# COMPACT_ATOMS: atom_id res chain seq x y z
N MET A 1 -18.12 3.45 -15.24
CA MET A 1 -17.51 2.20 -14.73
C MET A 1 -17.99 1.95 -13.31
N SER A 2 -18.31 0.70 -12.97
CA SER A 2 -18.60 0.30 -11.60
C SER A 2 -17.33 0.38 -10.74
N ASP A 3 -17.47 0.69 -9.45
CA ASP A 3 -16.33 0.80 -8.52
C ASP A 3 -15.54 -0.52 -8.43
N LEU A 4 -16.24 -1.65 -8.56
CA LEU A 4 -15.67 -2.99 -8.56
C LEU A 4 -14.74 -3.20 -9.76
N LEU A 5 -15.18 -2.86 -10.97
CA LEU A 5 -14.37 -2.96 -12.18
C LEU A 5 -13.11 -2.09 -12.10
N LYS A 6 -13.24 -0.87 -11.57
CA LYS A 6 -12.11 0.06 -11.36
C LYS A 6 -11.07 -0.55 -10.41
N ASN A 7 -11.50 -1.20 -9.33
CA ASN A 7 -10.59 -1.83 -8.38
C ASN A 7 -9.94 -3.10 -8.93
N ILE A 8 -10.66 -3.90 -9.74
CA ILE A 8 -10.06 -5.05 -10.44
C ILE A 8 -8.96 -4.57 -11.39
N ILE A 9 -9.21 -3.52 -12.19
CA ILE A 9 -8.20 -2.97 -13.10
C ILE A 9 -6.99 -2.46 -12.33
N ARG A 10 -7.19 -1.71 -11.23
CA ARG A 10 -6.10 -1.23 -10.37
C ARG A 10 -5.28 -2.40 -9.81
N PHE A 11 -5.95 -3.42 -9.29
CA PHE A 11 -5.31 -4.62 -8.77
C PHE A 11 -4.40 -5.27 -9.81
N LEU A 12 -4.93 -5.53 -11.01
CA LEU A 12 -4.16 -6.12 -12.10
C LEU A 12 -2.97 -5.24 -12.50
N ILE A 13 -3.17 -3.93 -12.67
CA ILE A 13 -2.08 -3.01 -13.02
C ILE A 13 -0.97 -3.05 -11.98
N PHE A 14 -1.30 -2.97 -10.69
CA PHE A 14 -0.29 -2.96 -9.63
C PHE A 14 0.49 -4.28 -9.55
N ILE A 15 -0.17 -5.42 -9.69
CA ILE A 15 0.50 -6.73 -9.72
C ILE A 15 1.38 -6.86 -10.96
N LEU A 16 0.86 -6.52 -12.15
CA LEU A 16 1.61 -6.66 -13.40
C LEU A 16 2.83 -5.72 -13.44
N VAL A 17 2.68 -4.47 -12.99
CA VAL A 17 3.80 -3.53 -12.90
C VAL A 17 4.85 -4.02 -11.90
N GLN A 18 4.43 -4.59 -10.76
CA GLN A 18 5.37 -5.17 -9.81
C GLN A 18 6.15 -6.31 -10.46
N VAL A 19 5.47 -7.33 -10.96
CA VAL A 19 6.09 -8.57 -11.47
C VAL A 19 6.92 -8.32 -12.74
N PHE A 20 6.36 -7.63 -13.73
CA PHE A 20 6.99 -7.52 -15.05
C PHE A 20 7.92 -6.32 -15.21
N VAL A 21 7.78 -5.29 -14.37
CA VAL A 21 8.62 -4.09 -14.43
C VAL A 21 9.55 -4.04 -13.24
N LEU A 22 9.02 -3.91 -12.03
CA LEU A 22 9.84 -3.64 -10.85
C LEU A 22 10.73 -4.83 -10.46
N ASP A 23 10.20 -6.05 -10.47
CA ASP A 23 10.96 -7.25 -10.10
C ASP A 23 12.00 -7.62 -11.17
N ASN A 24 11.89 -7.07 -12.39
CA ASN A 24 12.87 -7.25 -13.47
C ASN A 24 13.96 -6.16 -13.49
N ILE A 25 13.82 -5.08 -12.70
CA ILE A 25 14.86 -4.06 -12.58
C ILE A 25 15.99 -4.64 -11.71
N PRO A 26 17.24 -4.69 -12.21
CA PRO A 26 18.35 -5.16 -11.40
C PRO A 26 18.48 -4.29 -10.14
N PRO A 27 18.69 -4.88 -8.95
CA PRO A 27 18.83 -4.12 -7.72
C PRO A 27 19.95 -3.09 -7.87
N LEU A 28 19.62 -1.81 -7.72
CA LEU A 28 20.62 -0.72 -7.80
C LEU A 28 21.73 -0.91 -6.74
N HIS A 29 21.39 -1.57 -5.64
CA HIS A 29 22.26 -2.08 -4.59
C HIS A 29 21.52 -3.26 -3.91
N GLN A 30 22.23 -4.23 -3.32
CA GLN A 30 21.68 -5.37 -2.55
C GLN A 30 20.60 -5.04 -1.50
N PHE A 31 20.44 -3.76 -1.13
CA PHE A 31 19.51 -3.28 -0.10
C PHE A 31 18.26 -2.58 -0.64
N ILE A 32 18.18 -2.36 -1.95
CA ILE A 32 17.12 -1.57 -2.58
C ILE A 32 16.21 -2.50 -3.37
N VAL A 33 14.96 -2.63 -2.92
CA VAL A 33 13.91 -3.36 -3.64
C VAL A 33 12.73 -2.40 -3.87
N PRO A 34 12.37 -2.09 -5.13
CA PRO A 34 11.21 -1.25 -5.40
C PRO A 34 9.92 -2.05 -5.21
N ILE A 35 9.07 -1.64 -4.26
CA ILE A 35 7.82 -2.34 -3.94
C ILE A 35 6.66 -1.35 -4.00
N ILE A 36 5.68 -1.59 -4.88
CA ILE A 36 4.53 -0.69 -5.04
C ILE A 36 3.18 -1.39 -4.98
N TYR A 37 3.12 -2.71 -5.20
CA TYR A 37 1.86 -3.44 -5.38
C TYR A 37 0.86 -3.24 -4.21
N PHE A 38 1.36 -3.12 -2.98
CA PHE A 38 0.54 -2.95 -1.79
C PHE A 38 -0.19 -1.59 -1.76
N LEU A 39 0.20 -0.62 -2.59
CA LEU A 39 -0.50 0.65 -2.77
C LEU A 39 -1.98 0.43 -3.15
N PHE A 40 -2.28 -0.66 -3.85
CA PHE A 40 -3.65 -1.10 -4.11
C PHE A 40 -4.49 -1.17 -2.83
N ILE A 41 -3.96 -1.79 -1.77
CA ILE A 41 -4.65 -1.96 -0.47
C ILE A 41 -4.85 -0.59 0.18
N LEU A 42 -3.86 0.29 0.09
CA LEU A 42 -3.94 1.65 0.65
C LEU A 42 -5.04 2.45 -0.04
N TRP A 43 -5.20 2.27 -1.36
CA TRP A 43 -6.20 2.96 -2.19
C TRP A 43 -7.64 2.48 -2.06
N LEU A 44 -7.88 1.38 -1.33
CA LEU A 44 -9.23 0.84 -1.17
C LEU A 44 -10.19 1.82 -0.44
N PRO A 45 -11.50 1.75 -0.69
CA PRO A 45 -12.44 2.67 -0.06
C PRO A 45 -12.52 2.50 1.47
N PHE A 46 -12.86 3.59 2.18
CA PHE A 46 -13.00 3.58 3.65
C PHE A 46 -14.15 2.71 4.16
N SER A 47 -15.13 2.40 3.30
CA SER A 47 -16.34 1.64 3.66
C SER A 47 -16.12 0.13 3.78
N ILE A 48 -14.95 -0.40 3.39
CA ILE A 48 -14.66 -1.83 3.46
C ILE A 48 -14.45 -2.23 4.93
N SER A 49 -15.13 -3.28 5.36
CA SER A 49 -14.96 -3.80 6.72
C SER A 49 -13.56 -4.39 6.91
N ARG A 50 -13.06 -4.36 8.15
CA ARG A 50 -11.71 -4.86 8.50
C ARG A 50 -11.48 -6.30 8.04
N PHE A 51 -12.48 -7.16 8.19
CA PHE A 51 -12.43 -8.54 7.76
C PHE A 51 -12.21 -8.67 6.25
N TRP A 52 -13.01 -7.99 5.44
CA TRP A 52 -12.87 -8.00 3.99
C TRP A 52 -11.55 -7.39 3.53
N LEU A 53 -11.08 -6.34 4.22
CA LEU A 53 -9.80 -5.71 3.91
C LEU A 53 -8.63 -6.69 4.10
N MET A 54 -8.64 -7.49 5.18
CA MET A 54 -7.64 -8.54 5.41
C MET A 54 -7.70 -9.65 4.36
N ILE A 55 -8.90 -10.09 3.97
CA ILE A 55 -9.06 -11.09 2.88
C ILE A 55 -8.48 -10.55 1.57
N ILE A 56 -8.81 -9.30 1.22
CA ILE A 56 -8.28 -8.68 0.00
C ILE A 56 -6.75 -8.53 0.10
N GLY A 57 -6.23 -8.15 1.27
CA GLY A 57 -4.78 -8.09 1.51
C GLY A 57 -4.11 -9.44 1.34
N PHE A 58 -4.67 -10.50 1.93
CA PHE A 58 -4.18 -11.87 1.79
C PHE A 58 -4.14 -12.31 0.32
N LEU A 59 -5.24 -12.14 -0.41
CA LEU A 59 -5.31 -12.50 -1.83
C LEU A 59 -4.33 -11.68 -2.69
N THR A 60 -4.12 -10.40 -2.33
CA THR A 60 -3.17 -9.53 -3.04
C THR A 60 -1.74 -10.01 -2.87
N GLY A 61 -1.32 -10.29 -1.64
CA GLY A 61 0.01 -10.81 -1.38
C GLY A 61 0.19 -12.23 -1.93
N LEU A 62 -0.80 -13.10 -1.79
CA LEU A 62 -0.76 -14.46 -2.34
C LEU A 62 -0.61 -14.48 -3.86
N SER A 63 -1.26 -13.54 -4.55
CA SER A 63 -1.12 -13.40 -6.00
C SER A 63 0.32 -13.07 -6.38
N LEU A 64 0.98 -12.18 -5.62
CA LEU A 64 2.38 -11.84 -5.87
C LEU A 64 3.31 -13.00 -5.50
N ASP A 65 3.09 -13.65 -4.36
CA ASP A 65 3.85 -14.80 -3.89
C ASP A 65 3.89 -15.94 -4.93
N TYR A 66 2.83 -16.11 -5.71
CA TYR A 66 2.77 -17.09 -6.80
C TYR A 66 3.71 -16.75 -7.96
N PHE A 67 3.88 -15.46 -8.29
CA PHE A 67 4.80 -15.01 -9.34
C PHE A 67 6.26 -14.98 -8.87
N THR A 68 6.49 -14.56 -7.63
CA THR A 68 7.85 -14.42 -7.06
C THR A 68 8.39 -15.71 -6.47
N MET A 69 7.58 -16.78 -6.42
CA MET A 69 7.93 -18.07 -5.82
C MET A 69 8.31 -17.95 -4.33
N THR A 70 7.72 -16.98 -3.61
CA THR A 70 7.95 -16.74 -2.17
C THR A 70 6.67 -16.98 -1.37
N PRO A 71 6.19 -18.23 -1.24
CA PRO A 71 4.87 -18.51 -0.71
C PRO A 71 4.66 -17.93 0.70
N GLY A 72 3.68 -17.04 0.84
CA GLY A 72 3.24 -16.48 2.12
C GLY A 72 3.98 -15.23 2.59
N LEU A 73 5.10 -14.87 1.96
CA LEU A 73 5.92 -13.73 2.38
C LEU A 73 5.17 -12.40 2.21
N HIS A 74 4.68 -12.14 0.99
CA HIS A 74 3.91 -10.94 0.68
C HIS A 74 2.50 -11.02 1.26
N ALA A 75 1.89 -12.20 1.30
CA ALA A 75 0.58 -12.40 1.93
C ALA A 75 0.57 -11.94 3.39
N ALA A 76 1.56 -12.34 4.18
CA ALA A 76 1.64 -11.97 5.60
C ALA A 76 1.81 -10.45 5.79
N ALA A 77 2.69 -9.82 5.02
CA ALA A 77 2.90 -8.36 5.06
C ALA A 77 1.65 -7.56 4.62
N CYS A 78 0.94 -8.04 3.61
CA CYS A 78 -0.29 -7.40 3.14
C CYS A 78 -1.46 -7.51 4.15
N VAL A 79 -1.58 -8.64 4.84
CA VAL A 79 -2.60 -8.80 5.90
C VAL A 79 -2.31 -7.86 7.07
N LEU A 80 -1.05 -7.71 7.46
CA LEU A 80 -0.64 -6.81 8.55
C LEU A 80 -1.07 -5.36 8.27
N ILE A 81 -0.74 -4.82 7.10
CA ILE A 81 -1.14 -3.45 6.74
C ILE A 81 -2.64 -3.31 6.55
N ALA A 82 -3.33 -4.34 6.04
CA ALA A 82 -4.78 -4.35 5.90
C ALA A 82 -5.46 -4.27 7.27
N TYR A 83 -4.92 -4.95 8.27
CA TYR A 83 -5.39 -4.86 9.65
C TYR A 83 -5.07 -3.51 10.29
N ALA A 84 -3.85 -2.99 10.12
CA ALA A 84 -3.41 -1.74 10.74
C ALA A 84 -4.06 -0.48 10.12
N ARG A 85 -4.37 -0.52 8.82
CA ARG A 85 -4.85 0.63 8.04
C ARG A 85 -6.01 1.40 8.67
N PRO A 86 -7.11 0.78 9.13
CA PRO A 86 -8.23 1.49 9.75
C PRO A 86 -7.82 2.26 11.01
N PHE A 87 -6.88 1.73 11.80
CA PHE A 87 -6.40 2.39 13.03
C PHE A 87 -5.58 3.63 12.68
N VAL A 88 -4.65 3.53 11.73
CA VAL A 88 -3.84 4.66 11.25
C VAL A 88 -4.72 5.76 10.69
N ILE A 89 -5.71 5.41 9.86
CA ILE A 89 -6.67 6.38 9.30
C ILE A 89 -7.46 7.07 10.41
N ASN A 90 -7.95 6.34 11.41
CA ASN A 90 -8.74 6.91 12.51
C ASN A 90 -7.92 7.89 13.37
N ILE A 91 -6.61 7.67 13.54
CA ILE A 91 -5.71 8.57 14.28
C ILE A 91 -5.43 9.85 13.50
N LEU A 92 -5.25 9.75 12.17
CA LEU A 92 -4.87 10.87 11.31
C LEU A 92 -6.06 11.70 10.82
N THR A 93 -7.27 11.20 11.03
CA THR A 93 -8.51 11.83 10.61
C THR A 93 -9.00 12.80 11.70
N PRO A 94 -9.22 14.09 11.38
CA PRO A 94 -9.89 15.02 12.29
C PRO A 94 -11.27 14.50 12.68
N LYS A 95 -11.67 14.69 13.95
CA LYS A 95 -12.97 14.22 14.49
C LYS A 95 -14.20 14.93 13.90
N ASP A 96 -14.01 15.99 13.11
CA ASP A 96 -15.09 16.68 12.43
C ASP A 96 -15.55 15.88 11.20
N THR A 97 -16.66 15.19 11.40
CA THR A 97 -17.30 14.23 10.49
C THR A 97 -17.88 14.85 9.21
N SER A 98 -17.77 16.16 9.01
CA SER A 98 -18.31 16.89 7.86
C SER A 98 -17.38 16.93 6.63
N GLU A 99 -16.10 16.63 6.76
CA GLU A 99 -15.12 16.78 5.65
C GLU A 99 -14.80 15.49 4.88
N PHE A 100 -15.29 14.31 5.31
CA PHE A 100 -15.13 13.06 4.54
C PHE A 100 -16.17 12.95 3.43
N ASN A 101 -16.14 13.93 2.56
CA ASN A 101 -16.92 13.91 1.35
C ASN A 101 -16.42 12.85 0.38
N TYR A 102 -15.19 12.34 0.49
CA TYR A 102 -14.61 11.39 -0.46
C TYR A 102 -14.62 9.93 0.02
N ARG A 103 -14.80 8.97 -0.92
CA ARG A 103 -14.92 7.52 -0.63
C ARG A 103 -13.59 6.77 -0.46
N GLU A 104 -12.48 7.31 -0.96
CA GLU A 104 -11.15 6.66 -1.01
C GLU A 104 -10.08 7.59 -0.37
N PRO A 105 -9.04 7.06 0.32
CA PRO A 105 -7.94 7.87 0.82
C PRO A 105 -7.05 8.38 -0.30
N SER A 106 -6.75 9.67 -0.23
CA SER A 106 -5.97 10.42 -1.21
C SER A 106 -5.51 11.76 -0.61
N PRO A 107 -4.55 12.45 -1.24
CA PRO A 107 -4.18 13.80 -0.85
C PRO A 107 -5.35 14.79 -0.89
N LYS A 108 -6.33 14.60 -1.78
CA LYS A 108 -7.53 15.44 -1.86
C LYS A 108 -8.56 15.14 -0.77
N SER A 109 -8.58 13.92 -0.22
CA SER A 109 -9.58 13.51 0.76
C SER A 109 -9.17 13.78 2.20
N MET A 110 -7.87 13.66 2.51
CA MET A 110 -7.34 13.86 3.86
C MET A 110 -6.46 15.11 3.96
N GLY A 111 -5.98 15.64 2.84
CA GLY A 111 -4.87 16.59 2.80
C GLY A 111 -3.54 15.89 2.57
N TRP A 112 -2.57 16.61 2.00
CA TRP A 112 -1.26 16.06 1.66
C TRP A 112 -0.51 15.53 2.88
N THR A 113 -0.44 16.30 3.97
CA THR A 113 0.30 15.92 5.18
C THR A 113 -0.20 14.62 5.82
N PRO A 114 -1.49 14.49 6.21
CA PRO A 114 -1.98 13.26 6.83
C PRO A 114 -1.97 12.08 5.84
N TYR A 115 -2.13 12.32 4.54
CA TYR A 115 -1.98 11.26 3.54
C TYR A 115 -0.53 10.73 3.47
N LEU A 116 0.47 11.61 3.47
CA LEU A 116 1.88 11.19 3.46
C LEU A 116 2.27 10.43 4.74
N VAL A 117 1.80 10.89 5.90
CA VAL A 117 2.01 10.18 7.18
C VAL A 117 1.33 8.81 7.14
N TYR A 118 0.10 8.75 6.63
CA TYR A 118 -0.66 7.51 6.44
C TYR A 118 0.10 6.49 5.57
N THR A 119 0.56 6.91 4.39
CA THR A 119 1.31 6.04 3.48
C THR A 119 2.65 5.65 4.06
N LEU A 120 3.35 6.56 4.75
CA LEU A 120 4.65 6.31 5.35
C LEU A 120 4.57 5.24 6.45
N ILE A 121 3.64 5.37 7.39
CA ILE A 121 3.48 4.42 8.49
C ILE A 121 3.17 3.02 7.96
N LEU A 122 2.22 2.90 7.01
CA LEU A 122 1.86 1.59 6.46
C LEU A 122 2.94 1.00 5.58
N THR A 123 3.64 1.82 4.78
CA THR A 123 4.76 1.35 3.95
C THR A 123 5.91 0.85 4.82
N PHE A 124 6.24 1.59 5.87
CA PHE A 124 7.25 1.18 6.84
C PHE A 124 6.86 -0.13 7.54
N LEU A 125 5.61 -0.26 7.98
CA LEU A 125 5.08 -1.47 8.62
C LEU A 125 5.09 -2.69 7.67
N HIS A 126 4.80 -2.48 6.38
CA HIS A 126 4.88 -3.52 5.37
C HIS A 126 6.32 -4.00 5.19
N ASN A 127 7.24 -3.08 4.91
CA ASN A 127 8.63 -3.42 4.59
C ASN A 127 9.38 -4.00 5.78
N ILE A 128 9.17 -3.46 6.99
CA ILE A 128 9.83 -4.00 8.19
C ILE A 128 9.43 -5.45 8.42
N TYR A 129 8.15 -5.78 8.24
CA TYR A 129 7.66 -7.13 8.46
C TYR A 129 8.08 -8.07 7.33
N LEU A 130 8.05 -7.60 6.08
CA LEU A 130 8.50 -8.37 4.93
C LEU A 130 9.98 -8.74 5.03
N VAL A 131 10.85 -7.75 5.28
CA VAL A 131 12.29 -8.00 5.42
C VAL A 131 12.58 -8.84 6.67
N PHE A 132 11.79 -8.68 7.74
CA PHE A 132 11.94 -9.50 8.94
C PHE A 132 11.67 -10.98 8.64
N LEU A 133 10.63 -11.28 7.87
CA LEU A 133 10.32 -12.64 7.43
C LEU A 133 11.34 -13.18 6.43
N GLU A 134 11.87 -12.34 5.56
CA GLU A 134 12.90 -12.71 4.58
C GLU A 134 14.21 -13.14 5.28
N TRP A 135 14.59 -12.48 6.38
CA TRP A 135 15.89 -12.63 7.03
C TRP A 135 15.85 -13.43 8.34
N LEU A 136 14.85 -14.29 8.51
CA LEU A 136 14.58 -15.01 9.76
C LEU A 136 15.78 -15.80 10.33
N GLN A 137 16.82 -16.06 9.53
CA GLN A 137 17.99 -16.83 9.95
C GLN A 137 19.36 -16.13 9.79
N PHE A 138 19.54 -15.12 8.93
CA PHE A 138 20.88 -14.55 8.67
C PHE A 138 20.85 -13.08 8.25
N GLY A 139 21.50 -12.20 9.03
CA GLY A 139 21.74 -10.80 8.69
C GLY A 139 22.26 -10.01 9.89
N SER A 140 23.10 -8.99 9.66
CA SER A 140 23.41 -8.05 10.73
C SER A 140 22.19 -7.15 10.97
N PHE A 141 21.94 -6.78 12.23
CA PHE A 141 20.83 -5.88 12.56
C PHE A 141 20.92 -4.54 11.81
N LEU A 142 22.14 -4.09 11.52
CA LEU A 142 22.39 -2.85 10.81
C LEU A 142 22.00 -2.96 9.33
N ASP A 143 22.35 -4.06 8.66
CA ASP A 143 21.91 -4.34 7.29
C ASP A 143 20.38 -4.39 7.18
N PHE A 144 19.72 -4.89 8.22
CA PHE A 144 18.26 -5.01 8.27
C PHE A 144 17.63 -3.63 8.27
N LEU A 145 18.12 -2.78 9.15
CA LEU A 145 17.63 -1.41 9.27
C LEU A 145 17.89 -0.62 7.99
N ILE A 146 19.08 -0.75 7.38
CA ILE A 146 19.41 -0.10 6.10
C ILE A 146 18.44 -0.57 5.01
N LYS A 147 18.23 -1.89 4.87
CA LYS A 147 17.33 -2.43 3.84
C LYS A 147 15.91 -1.94 4.02
N VAL A 148 15.38 -1.95 5.25
CA VAL A 148 14.03 -1.47 5.55
C VAL A 148 13.88 0.01 5.23
N ILE A 149 14.84 0.86 5.63
CA ILE A 149 14.78 2.30 5.36
C ILE A 149 14.92 2.59 3.86
N ALA A 150 15.87 1.96 3.17
CA ALA A 150 16.10 2.15 1.75
C ALA A 150 14.89 1.71 0.91
N THR A 151 14.35 0.52 1.19
CA THR A 151 13.14 -0.02 0.55
C THR A 151 11.93 0.88 0.83
N THR A 152 11.76 1.36 2.07
CA THR A 152 10.68 2.29 2.42
C THR A 152 10.80 3.62 1.68
N GLY A 153 12.01 4.19 1.59
CA GLY A 153 12.24 5.45 0.88
C GLY A 153 11.89 5.36 -0.60
N ILE A 154 12.28 4.27 -1.26
CA ILE A 154 12.00 4.05 -2.68
C ILE A 154 10.52 3.77 -2.94
N SER A 155 9.91 2.92 -2.12
CA SER A 155 8.47 2.67 -2.19
C SER A 155 7.66 3.95 -1.97
N MET A 156 8.06 4.80 -1.01
CA MET A 156 7.45 6.11 -0.80
C MET A 156 7.63 7.04 -2.00
N MET A 157 8.81 7.09 -2.61
CA MET A 157 9.05 7.86 -3.84
C MET A 157 8.11 7.40 -4.96
N LEU A 158 8.00 6.09 -5.18
CA LEU A 158 7.10 5.51 -6.19
C LEU A 158 5.62 5.83 -5.90
N ILE A 159 5.20 5.74 -4.64
CA ILE A 159 3.83 6.11 -4.23
C ILE A 159 3.54 7.57 -4.58
N ILE A 160 4.44 8.50 -4.21
CA ILE A 160 4.27 9.93 -4.51
C ILE A 160 4.20 10.16 -6.02
N LEU A 161 5.09 9.53 -6.79
CA LEU A 161 5.08 9.62 -8.25
C LEU A 161 3.77 9.13 -8.84
N THR A 162 3.24 8.00 -8.36
CA THR A 162 1.95 7.48 -8.85
C THR A 162 0.77 8.40 -8.51
N GLU A 163 0.77 9.05 -7.34
CA GLU A 163 -0.29 10.01 -6.98
C GLU A 163 -0.25 11.27 -7.85
N ILE A 164 0.94 11.75 -8.21
CA ILE A 164 1.12 12.94 -9.04
C ILE A 164 0.82 12.63 -10.52
N LEU A 165 1.32 11.52 -11.04
CA LEU A 165 1.15 11.12 -12.45
C LEU A 165 -0.28 10.68 -12.76
N PHE A 166 -0.95 10.04 -11.81
CA PHE A 166 -2.30 9.51 -12.00
C PHE A 166 -3.30 10.13 -11.02
N PRO A 167 -3.60 11.44 -11.15
CA PRO A 167 -4.50 12.12 -10.24
C PRO A 167 -5.88 11.49 -10.29
N ARG A 168 -6.30 10.91 -9.16
CA ARG A 168 -7.54 10.14 -9.08
C ARG A 168 -8.75 11.07 -9.06
N ARG A 169 -9.72 10.81 -9.93
CA ARG A 169 -11.07 11.43 -9.84
C ARG A 169 -11.82 10.76 -8.70
N LEU A 170 -11.93 11.46 -7.58
CA LEU A 170 -12.61 10.96 -6.39
C LEU A 170 -14.11 11.23 -6.50
N ARG A 171 -14.91 10.28 -6.03
CA ARG A 171 -16.36 10.44 -5.94
C ARG A 171 -16.76 10.83 -4.53
N TYR A 172 -17.80 11.65 -4.45
CA TYR A 172 -18.40 12.01 -3.19
C TYR A 172 -19.09 10.80 -2.54
N ARG A 173 -19.14 10.77 -1.20
CA ARG A 173 -19.76 9.73 -0.37
C ARG A 173 -21.28 9.95 -0.30
N THR A 174 -21.74 11.19 -0.45
CA THR A 174 -23.14 11.61 -0.61
C THR A 174 -23.32 12.34 -1.94
N ASN A 175 -24.47 12.18 -2.60
CA ASN A 175 -24.86 12.99 -3.76
C ASN A 175 -25.26 14.40 -3.29
N THR A 176 -24.36 15.14 -2.65
CA THR A 176 -24.58 16.56 -2.35
C THR A 176 -23.95 17.38 -3.47
N PRO A 177 -24.76 18.01 -4.35
CA PRO A 177 -24.25 18.99 -5.29
C PRO A 177 -23.90 20.26 -4.50
N GLY A 178 -22.64 20.69 -4.62
CA GLY A 178 -22.12 21.92 -4.01
C GLY A 178 -20.74 22.19 -4.56
#